data_AF-A0A2X3CWA2-F1
#
_entry.id   AF-A0A2X3CWA2-F1
#
_cell.length_a   1.000
_cell.length_b   1.000
_cell.length_c   1.000
_cell.angle_alpha   90.00
_cell.angle_beta   90.00
_cell.angle_gamma   90.00
#
_symmetry.space_group_name_H-M   'P 1'
#
loop_
_entity.id
_entity.type
_entity.pdbx_description
1 polymer ?
#
loop_
_entity_poly.entity_id
_entity_poly.type
_entity_poly.pdbx_seq_one_letter_code
_entity_poly.pdbx_strand_id
1 'polypeptide(L)'
;MFPSGLAILIAIFSELNIQCMTLAGGALREGLVYGMLHLSVEQDIRSRTLRNIQRRFMIDTEQAQRVGGLASHLLSQLDGSWELDPLSRDLLLSACALHEIGLSVDFKRAPQHAAYLVNNLDLPGFTPAQKKLIATLLLNQTNAIDLSSLHQQNAVPPRVAEHLCRLLRLAILFASRRRDDLLPAIQLTAQDEQLTLILPGNWLDEHPLGREMVDQECQWQSYVHWILRVASGDTLK
;
A
#
# COMPACT_ATOMS: atom_id res chain seq x y z
N MET A 1 -14.73 36.24 7.96
CA MET A 1 -14.02 35.49 9.02
C MET A 1 -12.67 34.93 8.59
N PHE A 2 -12.42 34.68 7.29
CA PHE A 2 -11.14 34.12 6.83
C PHE A 2 -9.89 35.01 7.10
N PRO A 3 -9.91 36.34 6.82
CA PRO A 3 -8.69 37.16 6.98
C PRO A 3 -8.21 37.26 8.44
N SER A 4 -9.14 37.37 9.39
CA SER A 4 -8.81 37.44 10.82
C SER A 4 -8.28 36.10 11.34
N GLY A 5 -8.86 34.98 10.92
CA GLY A 5 -8.37 33.65 11.30
C GLY A 5 -6.97 33.36 10.74
N LEU A 6 -6.71 33.74 9.49
CA LEU A 6 -5.40 33.60 8.87
C LEU A 6 -4.32 34.43 9.59
N ALA A 7 -4.63 35.67 9.96
CA ALA A 7 -3.71 36.53 10.71
C ALA A 7 -3.30 35.90 12.06
N ILE A 8 -4.27 35.33 12.79
CA ILE A 8 -4.02 34.62 14.05
C ILE A 8 -3.16 33.37 13.80
N LEU A 9 -3.47 32.59 12.76
CA LEU A 9 -2.72 31.38 12.45
C LEU A 9 -1.26 31.69 12.10
N ILE A 10 -1.00 32.75 11.32
CA ILE A 10 0.36 33.19 10.99
C ILE A 10 1.12 33.59 12.26
N ALA A 11 0.50 34.37 13.15
CA ALA A 11 1.14 34.76 14.42
C ALA A 11 1.52 33.54 15.26
N ILE A 12 0.63 32.54 15.37
CA ILE A 12 0.91 31.28 16.09
C ILE A 12 2.09 30.53 15.46
N PHE A 13 2.14 30.42 14.13
CA PHE A 13 3.25 29.75 13.43
C PHE A 13 4.59 30.43 13.68
N SER A 14 4.63 31.77 13.65
CA SER A 14 5.84 32.54 13.90
C SER A 14 6.31 32.46 15.35
N GLU A 15 5.40 32.65 16.32
CA GLU A 15 5.74 32.65 17.75
C GLU A 15 6.16 31.26 18.26
N LEU A 16 5.53 30.19 17.77
CA LEU A 16 5.83 28.82 18.18
C LEU A 16 6.82 28.10 17.27
N ASN A 17 7.33 28.78 16.23
CA ASN A 17 8.23 28.22 15.23
C ASN A 17 7.72 26.90 14.61
N ILE A 18 6.42 26.87 14.24
CA ILE A 18 5.77 25.68 13.66
C ILE A 18 6.18 25.55 12.19
N GLN A 19 6.73 24.40 11.81
CA GLN A 19 7.13 24.13 10.41
C GLN A 19 5.95 23.69 9.53
N CYS A 20 5.04 22.86 10.07
CA CYS A 20 3.86 22.40 9.36
C CYS A 20 2.70 22.13 10.33
N MET A 21 1.48 22.25 9.83
CA MET A 21 0.26 21.90 10.54
C MET A 21 -0.58 20.99 9.65
N THR A 22 -1.12 19.92 10.24
CA THR A 22 -2.08 19.04 9.57
C THR A 22 -3.46 19.20 10.21
N LEU A 23 -4.51 18.91 9.45
CA LEU A 23 -5.88 18.97 9.96
C LEU A 23 -6.16 17.74 10.83
N ALA A 24 -6.59 17.96 12.07
CA ALA A 24 -7.06 16.88 12.94
C ALA A 24 -8.37 16.27 12.41
N GLY A 25 -8.51 14.95 12.55
CA GLY A 25 -9.71 14.21 12.11
C GLY A 25 -10.92 14.33 13.05
N GLY A 26 -10.83 15.14 14.10
CA GLY A 26 -11.88 15.35 15.09
C GLY A 26 -11.53 16.49 16.04
N ALA A 27 -12.54 17.00 16.74
CA ALA A 27 -12.43 18.08 17.72
C ALA A 27 -13.24 17.73 18.97
N LEU A 28 -14.02 18.68 19.49
CA LEU A 28 -14.75 18.52 20.76
C LEU A 28 -15.83 17.44 20.70
N ARG A 29 -16.58 17.34 19.60
CA ARG A 29 -17.70 16.41 19.49
C ARG A 29 -17.22 14.97 19.52
N GLU A 30 -16.18 14.66 18.75
CA GLU A 30 -15.56 13.35 18.71
C GLU A 30 -14.99 13.01 20.09
N GLY A 31 -14.34 13.98 20.76
CA GLY A 31 -13.83 13.80 22.13
C GLY A 31 -14.90 13.39 23.14
N LEU A 32 -16.09 14.01 23.09
CA LEU A 32 -17.22 13.64 23.95
C LEU A 32 -17.72 12.22 23.65
N VAL A 33 -17.85 11.85 22.38
CA VAL A 33 -18.28 10.50 21.98
C VAL A 33 -17.26 9.45 22.43
N TYR A 34 -15.97 9.67 22.20
CA TYR A 34 -14.92 8.76 22.65
C TYR A 34 -14.87 8.66 24.18
N GLY A 35 -15.14 9.74 24.92
CA GLY A 35 -15.22 9.73 26.39
C GLY A 35 -16.40 8.92 26.95
N MET A 36 -17.44 8.68 26.14
CA MET A 36 -18.57 7.80 26.52
C MET A 36 -18.28 6.32 26.25
N LEU A 37 -17.29 6.01 25.40
CA LEU A 37 -16.91 4.65 25.08
C LEU A 37 -15.90 4.12 26.12
N HIS A 38 -16.18 2.96 26.72
CA HIS A 38 -15.24 2.26 27.61
C HIS A 38 -14.17 1.49 26.79
N LEU A 39 -13.63 2.13 25.77
CA LEU A 39 -12.57 1.54 24.96
C LEU A 39 -11.23 1.80 25.64
N SER A 40 -10.39 0.77 25.68
CA SER A 40 -8.96 0.95 25.93
C SER A 40 -8.45 2.02 24.96
N VAL A 41 -7.62 2.96 25.44
CA VAL A 41 -6.93 3.92 24.58
C VAL A 41 -5.92 3.14 23.74
N GLU A 42 -6.36 2.53 22.64
CA GLU A 42 -5.47 2.02 21.62
C GLU A 42 -4.71 3.21 21.05
N GLN A 43 -3.39 3.20 21.23
CA GLN A 43 -2.51 4.30 20.83
C GLN A 43 -2.46 4.47 19.30
N ASP A 44 -2.68 3.40 18.54
CA ASP A 44 -2.63 3.45 17.07
C ASP A 44 -4.03 3.47 16.44
N ILE A 45 -4.46 4.68 16.08
CA ILE A 45 -5.72 4.96 15.39
C ILE A 45 -5.77 4.27 14.01
N ARG A 46 -4.65 4.21 13.27
CA ARG A 46 -4.61 3.60 11.92
C ARG A 46 -4.85 2.10 12.02
N SER A 47 -4.13 1.42 12.90
CA SER A 47 -4.31 -0.02 13.14
C SER A 47 -5.73 -0.37 13.60
N ARG A 48 -6.36 0.49 14.40
CA ARG A 48 -7.78 0.33 14.79
C ARG A 48 -8.73 0.51 13.61
N THR A 49 -8.51 1.54 12.79
CA THR A 49 -9.30 1.79 11.56
C THR A 49 -9.20 0.63 10.58
N LEU A 50 -7.99 0.13 10.31
CA LEU A 50 -7.77 -1.00 9.40
C LEU A 50 -8.50 -2.26 9.88
N ARG A 51 -8.34 -2.65 11.16
CA ARG A 51 -9.05 -3.80 11.74
C ARG A 51 -10.57 -3.63 11.71
N ASN A 52 -11.07 -2.41 11.95
CA ASN A 52 -12.51 -2.14 11.87
C ASN A 52 -13.04 -2.35 10.45
N ILE A 53 -12.32 -1.88 9.44
CA ILE A 53 -12.70 -2.03 8.03
C ILE A 53 -12.62 -3.50 7.59
N GLN A 54 -11.53 -4.18 7.94
CA GLN A 54 -11.38 -5.61 7.67
C GLN A 54 -12.57 -6.41 8.23
N ARG A 55 -12.97 -6.12 9.48
CA ARG A 55 -14.15 -6.73 10.09
C ARG A 55 -15.45 -6.35 9.37
N ARG A 56 -15.65 -5.07 9.03
CA ARG A 56 -16.89 -4.57 8.42
C ARG A 56 -17.13 -5.15 7.02
N PHE A 57 -16.06 -5.34 6.24
CA PHE A 57 -16.13 -5.83 4.86
C PHE A 57 -15.75 -7.30 4.73
N MET A 58 -15.61 -8.02 5.85
CA MET A 58 -15.27 -9.46 5.90
C MET A 58 -14.00 -9.79 5.09
N ILE A 59 -12.99 -8.92 5.18
CA ILE A 59 -11.69 -9.11 4.52
C ILE A 59 -10.97 -10.29 5.18
N ASP A 60 -10.37 -11.15 4.35
CA ASP A 60 -9.49 -12.24 4.81
C ASP A 60 -8.23 -11.66 5.46
N THR A 61 -8.20 -11.65 6.80
CA THR A 61 -7.09 -11.06 7.56
C THR A 61 -5.81 -11.90 7.47
N GLU A 62 -5.91 -13.20 7.27
CA GLU A 62 -4.73 -14.07 7.09
C GLU A 62 -4.06 -13.76 5.75
N GLN A 63 -4.85 -13.63 4.69
CA GLN A 63 -4.33 -13.21 3.38
C GLN A 63 -3.75 -11.80 3.42
N ALA A 64 -4.41 -10.86 4.10
CA ALA A 64 -3.91 -9.50 4.29
C ALA A 64 -2.55 -9.48 5.01
N GLN A 65 -2.39 -10.28 6.06
CA GLN A 65 -1.13 -10.43 6.79
C GLN A 65 -0.04 -11.07 5.93
N ARG A 66 -0.37 -12.11 5.15
CA ARG A 66 0.54 -12.78 4.21
C ARG A 66 1.10 -11.80 3.18
N VAL A 67 0.23 -11.02 2.54
CA VAL A 67 0.64 -9.99 1.57
C VAL A 67 1.48 -8.91 2.25
N GLY A 68 1.07 -8.43 3.43
CA GLY A 68 1.83 -7.43 4.19
C GLY A 68 3.22 -7.92 4.62
N GLY A 69 3.34 -9.17 5.03
CA GLY A 69 4.60 -9.82 5.37
C GLY A 69 5.54 -9.93 4.17
N LEU A 70 5.03 -10.37 3.01
CA LEU A 70 5.80 -10.40 1.77
C LEU A 70 6.22 -9.00 1.30
N ALA A 71 5.31 -8.03 1.33
CA ALA A 71 5.63 -6.65 0.96
C ALA A 71 6.73 -6.07 1.87
N SER A 72 6.66 -6.33 3.17
CA SER A 72 7.69 -5.94 4.15
C SER A 72 9.03 -6.62 3.87
N HIS A 73 9.01 -7.91 3.56
CA HIS A 73 10.20 -8.70 3.26
C HIS A 73 10.87 -8.20 1.96
N LEU A 74 10.11 -8.03 0.88
CA LEU A 74 10.61 -7.49 -0.38
C LEU A 74 11.18 -6.08 -0.20
N LEU A 75 10.50 -5.24 0.58
CA LEU A 75 10.96 -3.90 0.91
C LEU A 75 12.31 -3.92 1.64
N SER A 76 12.48 -4.80 2.63
CA SER A 76 13.74 -4.90 3.39
C SER A 76 14.94 -5.35 2.55
N GLN A 77 14.69 -6.06 1.44
CA GLN A 77 15.75 -6.46 0.50
C GLN A 77 16.20 -5.31 -0.41
N LEU A 78 15.36 -4.26 -0.53
CA LEU A 78 15.65 -3.06 -1.32
C LEU A 78 16.21 -1.90 -0.48
N ASP A 79 16.36 -2.09 0.83
CA ASP A 79 16.92 -1.08 1.74
C ASP A 79 18.32 -0.66 1.25
N GLY A 80 18.45 0.62 0.87
CA GLY A 80 19.67 1.22 0.32
C GLY A 80 19.63 1.51 -1.19
N SER A 81 18.74 0.86 -1.96
CA SER A 81 18.49 1.22 -3.36
C SER A 81 17.30 2.16 -3.50
N TRP A 82 16.21 1.86 -2.79
CA TRP A 82 15.03 2.72 -2.73
C TRP A 82 14.90 3.31 -1.32
N GLU A 83 15.06 4.62 -1.21
CA GLU A 83 14.90 5.34 0.06
C GLU A 83 13.42 5.60 0.36
N LEU A 84 12.76 4.58 0.92
CA LEU A 84 11.37 4.68 1.36
C LEU A 84 11.30 5.04 2.84
N ASP A 85 10.77 6.23 3.11
CA ASP A 85 10.57 6.76 4.45
C ASP A 85 9.55 5.92 5.24
N PRO A 86 9.58 5.94 6.59
CA PRO A 86 8.70 5.11 7.42
C PRO A 86 7.21 5.27 7.09
N LEU A 87 6.76 6.48 6.72
CA LEU A 87 5.37 6.72 6.35
C LEU A 87 4.99 5.96 5.06
N SER A 88 5.87 5.91 4.06
CA SER A 88 5.63 5.14 2.83
C SER A 88 5.50 3.64 3.12
N ARG A 89 6.29 3.12 4.08
CA ARG A 89 6.19 1.72 4.54
C ARG A 89 4.84 1.45 5.17
N ASP A 90 4.40 2.30 6.09
CA ASP A 90 3.09 2.17 6.75
C ASP A 90 1.92 2.25 5.75
N LEU A 91 2.03 3.10 4.73
CA LEU A 91 1.02 3.26 3.68
C LEU A 91 0.95 2.03 2.77
N LEU A 92 2.09 1.42 2.43
CA LEU A 92 2.15 0.13 1.73
C LEU A 92 1.46 -0.97 2.53
N LEU A 93 1.75 -1.08 3.83
CA LEU A 93 1.13 -2.08 4.70
C LEU A 93 -0.37 -1.82 4.88
N SER A 94 -0.79 -0.57 4.93
CA SER A 94 -2.21 -0.19 4.94
C SER A 94 -2.91 -0.60 3.64
N ALA A 95 -2.25 -0.45 2.49
CA ALA A 95 -2.77 -0.95 1.21
C ALA A 95 -2.85 -2.48 1.21
N CYS A 96 -1.82 -3.19 1.67
CA CYS A 96 -1.84 -4.65 1.83
C CYS A 96 -3.00 -5.11 2.73
N ALA A 97 -3.26 -4.40 3.82
CA ALA A 97 -4.33 -4.72 4.76
C ALA A 97 -5.74 -4.62 4.13
N LEU A 98 -5.89 -3.80 3.08
CA LEU A 98 -7.18 -3.47 2.45
C LEU A 98 -7.32 -3.97 1.01
N HIS A 99 -6.30 -4.64 0.43
CA HIS A 99 -6.27 -4.92 -1.01
C HIS A 99 -7.47 -5.72 -1.53
N GLU A 100 -7.97 -6.67 -0.72
CA GLU A 100 -9.15 -7.48 -1.04
C GLU A 100 -10.49 -6.83 -0.67
N ILE A 101 -10.54 -5.58 -0.18
CA ILE A 101 -11.80 -4.92 0.20
C ILE A 101 -12.81 -4.88 -0.95
N GLY A 102 -12.34 -4.80 -2.20
CA GLY A 102 -13.19 -4.82 -3.39
C GLY A 102 -13.92 -6.14 -3.64
N LEU A 103 -13.40 -7.26 -3.12
CA LEU A 103 -14.05 -8.58 -3.22
C LEU A 103 -15.36 -8.65 -2.43
N SER A 104 -15.57 -7.74 -1.47
CA SER A 104 -16.85 -7.61 -0.76
C SER A 104 -18.00 -7.13 -1.66
N VAL A 105 -17.69 -6.61 -2.86
CA VAL A 105 -18.67 -6.15 -3.85
C VAL A 105 -18.80 -7.16 -5.00
N ASP A 106 -17.72 -7.37 -5.75
CA ASP A 106 -17.63 -8.34 -6.84
C ASP A 106 -16.16 -8.61 -7.21
N PHE A 107 -15.87 -9.80 -7.73
CA PHE A 107 -14.52 -10.20 -8.10
C PHE A 107 -14.08 -9.61 -9.45
N LYS A 108 -14.99 -9.38 -10.41
CA LYS A 108 -14.63 -8.99 -11.78
C LYS A 108 -13.95 -7.63 -11.87
N ARG A 109 -14.35 -6.70 -10.99
CA ARG A 109 -13.85 -5.32 -10.92
C ARG A 109 -13.36 -4.99 -9.53
N ALA A 110 -12.79 -5.99 -8.84
CA ALA A 110 -12.34 -5.86 -7.46
C ALA A 110 -11.37 -4.67 -7.26
N PRO A 111 -10.39 -4.39 -8.15
CA PRO A 111 -9.52 -3.20 -8.00
C PRO A 111 -10.31 -1.88 -8.04
N GLN A 112 -11.29 -1.76 -8.95
CA GLN A 112 -12.12 -0.57 -9.06
C GLN A 112 -13.04 -0.41 -7.85
N HIS A 113 -13.62 -1.51 -7.35
CA HIS A 113 -14.43 -1.52 -6.14
C HIS A 113 -13.60 -1.16 -4.90
N ALA A 114 -12.37 -1.68 -4.80
CA ALA A 114 -11.46 -1.38 -3.71
C ALA A 114 -11.12 0.11 -3.65
N ALA A 115 -10.72 0.68 -4.80
CA ALA A 115 -10.43 2.10 -4.91
C ALA A 115 -11.67 2.97 -4.60
N TYR A 116 -12.85 2.57 -5.08
CA TYR A 116 -14.11 3.26 -4.80
C TYR A 116 -14.43 3.26 -3.30
N LEU A 117 -14.35 2.10 -2.63
CA LEU A 117 -14.64 1.98 -1.21
C LEU A 117 -13.67 2.81 -0.39
N VAL A 118 -12.36 2.69 -0.62
CA VAL A 118 -11.34 3.45 0.12
C VAL A 118 -11.51 4.96 -0.07
N ASN A 119 -11.83 5.44 -1.27
CA ASN A 119 -12.04 6.87 -1.52
C ASN A 119 -13.27 7.43 -0.79
N ASN A 120 -14.32 6.63 -0.59
CA ASN A 120 -15.58 7.07 0.00
C ASN A 120 -15.74 6.71 1.48
N LEU A 121 -14.89 5.86 2.04
CA LEU A 121 -14.87 5.55 3.47
C LEU A 121 -14.17 6.64 4.27
N ASP A 122 -14.62 6.81 5.51
CA ASP A 122 -13.89 7.55 6.53
C ASP A 122 -12.78 6.67 7.08
N LEU A 123 -11.55 7.14 7.00
CA LEU A 123 -10.35 6.45 7.49
C LEU A 123 -9.69 7.27 8.61
N PRO A 124 -10.20 7.24 9.85
CA PRO A 124 -9.53 7.91 10.97
C PRO A 124 -8.05 7.49 11.06
N GLY A 125 -7.17 8.48 11.22
CA GLY A 125 -5.72 8.29 11.21
C GLY A 125 -5.04 8.43 9.84
N PHE A 126 -5.81 8.59 8.76
CA PHE A 126 -5.29 8.84 7.41
C PHE A 126 -5.73 10.22 6.90
N THR A 127 -4.80 10.97 6.32
CA THR A 127 -5.13 12.24 5.64
C THR A 127 -5.86 11.98 4.31
N PRO A 128 -6.58 12.96 3.74
CA PRO A 128 -7.20 12.80 2.42
C PRO A 128 -6.19 12.41 1.32
N ALA A 129 -4.98 12.95 1.39
CA ALA A 129 -3.91 12.59 0.46
C ALA A 129 -3.49 11.12 0.63
N GLN A 130 -3.26 10.66 1.87
CA GLN A 130 -2.91 9.28 2.18
C GLN A 130 -4.01 8.29 1.76
N LYS A 131 -5.27 8.64 2.01
CA LYS A 131 -6.44 7.86 1.56
C LYS A 131 -6.47 7.72 0.05
N LYS A 132 -6.23 8.82 -0.68
CA LYS A 132 -6.18 8.81 -2.14
C LYS A 132 -5.04 7.93 -2.67
N LEU A 133 -3.85 8.01 -2.06
CA LEU A 133 -2.73 7.13 -2.41
C LEU A 133 -3.11 5.65 -2.23
N ILE A 134 -3.64 5.25 -1.07
CA ILE A 134 -4.07 3.87 -0.83
C ILE A 134 -5.07 3.43 -1.90
N ALA A 135 -6.09 4.25 -2.18
CA ALA A 135 -7.08 3.94 -3.22
C ALA A 135 -6.44 3.74 -4.60
N THR A 136 -5.47 4.57 -4.98
CA THR A 136 -4.76 4.45 -6.27
C THR A 136 -3.84 3.23 -6.32
N LEU A 137 -3.21 2.85 -5.21
CA LEU A 137 -2.45 1.60 -5.11
C LEU A 137 -3.37 0.39 -5.29
N LEU A 138 -4.55 0.40 -4.66
CA LEU A 138 -5.53 -0.68 -4.81
C LEU A 138 -6.15 -0.74 -6.21
N LEU A 139 -6.31 0.40 -6.89
CA LEU A 139 -6.76 0.43 -8.28
C LEU A 139 -5.76 -0.27 -9.20
N ASN A 140 -4.46 -0.06 -8.97
CA ASN A 140 -3.36 -0.57 -9.77
C ASN A 140 -2.73 -1.85 -9.22
N GLN A 141 -3.44 -2.56 -8.32
CA GLN A 141 -2.91 -3.77 -7.67
C GLN A 141 -2.76 -4.97 -8.63
N THR A 142 -3.40 -4.92 -9.80
CA THR A 142 -3.30 -5.92 -10.88
C THR A 142 -3.75 -5.31 -12.22
N ASN A 143 -3.69 -6.06 -13.31
CA ASN A 143 -3.97 -5.61 -14.69
C ASN A 143 -3.01 -4.53 -15.20
N ALA A 144 -3.33 -3.94 -16.36
CA ALA A 144 -2.61 -2.83 -16.95
C ALA A 144 -2.53 -1.63 -15.97
N ILE A 145 -1.34 -1.06 -15.85
CA ILE A 145 -1.03 0.01 -14.90
C ILE A 145 -1.45 1.36 -15.49
N ASP A 146 -2.23 2.12 -14.73
CA ASP A 146 -2.60 3.49 -15.04
C ASP A 146 -1.73 4.47 -14.23
N LEU A 147 -0.58 4.86 -14.82
CA LEU A 147 0.34 5.85 -14.22
C LEU A 147 -0.35 7.17 -13.91
N SER A 148 -1.32 7.59 -14.73
CA SER A 148 -2.01 8.86 -14.54
C SER A 148 -2.79 8.85 -13.22
N SER A 149 -3.46 7.74 -12.89
CA SER A 149 -4.15 7.56 -11.61
C SER A 149 -3.17 7.55 -10.44
N LEU A 150 -2.01 6.90 -10.61
CA LEU A 150 -0.99 6.76 -9.57
C LEU A 150 -0.30 8.08 -9.24
N HIS A 151 -0.17 8.98 -10.22
CA HIS A 151 0.39 10.32 -10.05
C HIS A 151 -0.63 11.34 -9.52
N GLN A 152 -1.93 11.02 -9.56
CA GLN A 152 -3.00 11.89 -9.05
C GLN A 152 -3.16 11.78 -7.52
N GLN A 153 -2.08 11.80 -6.75
CA GLN A 153 -2.09 11.82 -5.29
C GLN A 153 -0.97 12.73 -4.75
N ASN A 154 -1.14 13.25 -3.53
CA ASN A 154 -0.22 14.22 -2.92
C ASN A 154 0.38 13.73 -1.59
N ALA A 155 0.29 12.44 -1.28
CA ALA A 155 0.81 11.86 -0.04
C ALA A 155 2.30 11.56 -0.12
N VAL A 156 2.77 11.12 -1.30
CA VAL A 156 4.16 10.77 -1.58
C VAL A 156 4.58 11.27 -2.97
N PRO A 157 5.88 11.45 -3.25
CA PRO A 157 6.35 11.76 -4.61
C PRO A 157 5.88 10.71 -5.64
N PRO A 158 5.68 11.09 -6.92
CA PRO A 158 5.24 10.16 -7.96
C PRO A 158 6.05 8.87 -8.03
N ARG A 159 7.38 8.96 -8.05
CA ARG A 159 8.29 7.79 -8.07
C ARG A 159 8.09 6.86 -6.88
N VAL A 160 7.89 7.42 -5.69
CA VAL A 160 7.62 6.61 -4.49
C VAL A 160 6.31 5.85 -4.65
N ALA A 161 5.25 6.47 -5.18
CA ALA A 161 4.00 5.76 -5.45
C ALA A 161 4.17 4.61 -6.47
N GLU A 162 5.03 4.80 -7.48
CA GLU A 162 5.42 3.73 -8.43
C GLU A 162 6.11 2.57 -7.71
N HIS A 163 7.11 2.85 -6.87
CA HIS A 163 7.81 1.84 -6.07
C HIS A 163 6.86 1.06 -5.16
N LEU A 164 5.98 1.74 -4.43
CA LEU A 164 4.98 1.10 -3.58
C LEU A 164 4.00 0.24 -4.38
N CYS A 165 3.58 0.71 -5.55
CA CYS A 165 2.70 -0.04 -6.45
C CYS A 165 3.37 -1.34 -6.93
N ARG A 166 4.63 -1.27 -7.36
CA ARG A 166 5.39 -2.45 -7.79
C ARG A 166 5.53 -3.48 -6.69
N LEU A 167 5.87 -3.05 -5.47
CA LEU A 167 5.97 -3.93 -4.30
C LEU A 167 4.63 -4.59 -3.95
N LEU A 168 3.54 -3.82 -3.97
CA LEU A 168 2.20 -4.34 -3.72
C LEU A 168 1.80 -5.42 -4.73
N ARG A 169 2.01 -5.15 -6.02
CA ARG A 169 1.68 -6.09 -7.11
C ARG A 169 2.45 -7.40 -6.98
N LEU A 170 3.75 -7.33 -6.73
CA LEU A 170 4.58 -8.51 -6.51
C LEU A 170 4.15 -9.29 -5.26
N ALA A 171 3.90 -8.59 -4.14
CA ALA A 171 3.45 -9.23 -2.90
C ALA A 171 2.11 -9.98 -3.09
N ILE A 172 1.15 -9.39 -3.79
CA ILE A 172 -0.14 -10.03 -4.11
C ILE A 172 0.05 -11.25 -5.00
N LEU A 173 0.89 -11.13 -6.04
CA LEU A 173 1.17 -12.22 -6.99
C LEU A 173 1.69 -13.47 -6.26
N PHE A 174 2.68 -13.30 -5.38
CA PHE A 174 3.29 -14.42 -4.67
C PHE A 174 2.45 -14.93 -3.49
N ALA A 175 1.53 -14.13 -2.95
CA ALA A 175 0.57 -14.57 -1.94
C ALA A 175 -0.69 -15.23 -2.53
N SER A 176 -0.83 -15.34 -3.86
CA SER A 176 -2.06 -15.77 -4.54
C SER A 176 -2.56 -17.17 -4.14
N ARG A 177 -1.66 -18.05 -3.68
CA ARG A 177 -1.99 -19.42 -3.24
C ARG A 177 -2.65 -19.51 -1.87
N ARG A 178 -2.73 -18.40 -1.12
CA ARG A 178 -3.35 -18.29 0.21
C ARG A 178 -2.83 -19.30 1.26
N ARG A 179 -1.59 -19.75 1.15
CA ARG A 179 -0.94 -20.61 2.17
C ARG A 179 0.49 -20.17 2.41
N ASP A 180 0.92 -20.21 3.66
CA ASP A 180 2.23 -19.72 4.09
C ASP A 180 3.37 -20.70 3.73
N ASP A 181 3.07 -22.01 3.71
CA ASP A 181 4.01 -23.09 3.37
C ASP A 181 4.45 -23.10 1.90
N LEU A 182 3.72 -22.39 1.04
CA LEU A 182 3.96 -22.31 -0.40
C LEU A 182 4.64 -21.00 -0.83
N LEU A 183 5.04 -20.13 0.11
CA LEU A 183 5.73 -18.89 -0.22
C LEU A 183 7.18 -19.21 -0.66
N PRO A 184 7.56 -18.91 -1.91
CA PRO A 184 8.93 -19.14 -2.34
C PRO A 184 9.89 -18.24 -1.60
N ALA A 185 11.14 -18.71 -1.43
CA ALA A 185 12.24 -17.87 -0.98
C ALA A 185 12.61 -16.87 -2.09
N ILE A 186 11.89 -15.76 -2.14
CA ILE A 186 12.05 -14.71 -3.15
C ILE A 186 13.17 -13.77 -2.73
N GLN A 187 14.08 -13.49 -3.65
CA GLN A 187 15.03 -12.39 -3.53
C GLN A 187 14.73 -11.32 -4.56
N LEU A 188 14.76 -10.07 -4.15
CA LEU A 188 14.51 -8.91 -4.98
C LEU A 188 15.68 -7.94 -4.83
N THR A 189 16.25 -7.54 -5.96
CA THR A 189 17.31 -6.53 -6.01
C THR A 189 16.88 -5.40 -6.93
N ALA A 190 17.29 -4.17 -6.59
CA ALA A 190 17.06 -3.01 -7.44
C ALA A 190 18.39 -2.45 -7.92
N GLN A 191 18.44 -2.10 -9.20
CA GLN A 191 19.48 -1.26 -9.80
C GLN A 191 18.78 -0.07 -10.42
N ASP A 192 18.85 1.09 -9.75
CA ASP A 192 18.02 2.26 -10.05
C ASP A 192 16.51 1.89 -10.08
N GLU A 193 15.89 1.94 -11.26
CA GLU A 193 14.49 1.61 -11.49
C GLU A 193 14.28 0.17 -11.99
N GLN A 194 15.36 -0.57 -12.25
CA GLN A 194 15.27 -1.96 -12.68
C GLN A 194 15.17 -2.89 -11.47
N LEU A 195 14.10 -3.68 -11.42
CA LEU A 195 13.96 -4.77 -10.46
C LEU A 195 14.45 -6.07 -11.07
N THR A 196 15.23 -6.84 -10.29
CA THR A 196 15.59 -8.21 -10.62
C THR A 196 15.03 -9.13 -9.53
N LEU A 197 14.05 -9.93 -9.94
CA LEU A 197 13.37 -10.93 -9.13
C LEU A 197 14.09 -12.28 -9.32
N ILE A 198 14.62 -12.82 -8.23
CA ILE A 198 15.33 -14.09 -8.20
C ILE A 198 14.43 -15.12 -7.51
N LEU A 199 14.06 -16.16 -8.25
CA LEU A 199 13.22 -17.27 -7.79
C LEU A 199 14.05 -18.53 -7.60
N PRO A 200 13.62 -19.49 -6.75
CA PRO A 200 14.31 -20.79 -6.63
C PRO A 200 14.42 -21.48 -8.00
N GLY A 201 15.54 -22.18 -8.25
CA GLY A 201 15.95 -22.68 -9.57
C GLY A 201 14.85 -23.35 -10.40
N ASN A 202 14.11 -24.28 -9.79
CA ASN A 202 13.05 -25.05 -10.45
C ASN A 202 11.64 -24.47 -10.26
N TRP A 203 11.48 -23.33 -9.58
CA TRP A 203 10.16 -22.84 -9.16
C TRP A 203 9.25 -22.56 -10.36
N LEU A 204 9.79 -21.93 -11.41
CA LEU A 204 9.03 -21.59 -12.62
C LEU A 204 8.60 -22.82 -13.42
N ASP A 205 9.38 -23.90 -13.37
CA ASP A 205 9.06 -25.15 -14.06
C ASP A 205 8.05 -25.99 -13.27
N GLU A 206 8.12 -25.96 -11.93
CA GLU A 206 7.16 -26.63 -11.04
C GLU A 206 5.81 -25.89 -10.94
N HIS A 207 5.77 -24.59 -11.27
CA HIS A 207 4.59 -23.73 -11.13
C HIS A 207 4.21 -23.06 -12.46
N PRO A 208 3.63 -23.80 -13.45
CA PRO A 208 3.32 -23.24 -14.78
C PRO A 208 2.36 -22.05 -14.73
N LEU A 209 1.35 -22.09 -13.85
CA LEU A 209 0.45 -20.95 -13.62
C LEU A 209 1.18 -19.75 -12.99
N GLY A 210 2.11 -20.00 -12.06
CA GLY A 210 2.92 -18.96 -11.45
C GLY A 210 3.82 -18.28 -12.48
N ARG A 211 4.43 -19.06 -13.37
CA ARG A 211 5.22 -18.57 -14.50
C ARG A 211 4.40 -17.66 -15.41
N GLU A 212 3.22 -18.09 -15.84
CA GLU A 212 2.34 -17.26 -16.68
C GLU A 212 1.97 -15.94 -15.99
N MET A 213 1.65 -15.97 -14.70
CA MET A 213 1.36 -14.76 -13.92
C MET A 213 2.56 -13.82 -13.82
N VAL A 214 3.77 -14.35 -13.60
CA VAL A 214 5.01 -13.56 -13.55
C VAL A 214 5.32 -12.95 -14.92
N ASP A 215 5.20 -13.73 -16.00
CA ASP A 215 5.43 -13.26 -17.37
C ASP A 215 4.43 -12.13 -17.73
N GLN A 216 3.16 -12.31 -17.35
CA GLN A 216 2.12 -11.28 -17.54
C GLN A 216 2.40 -10.00 -16.74
N GLU A 217 2.90 -10.13 -15.50
CA GLU A 217 3.31 -8.98 -14.68
C GLU A 217 4.52 -8.26 -15.28
N CYS A 218 5.52 -8.99 -15.77
CA CYS A 218 6.66 -8.42 -16.49
C CYS A 218 6.19 -7.61 -17.71
N GLN A 219 5.23 -8.15 -18.46
CA GLN A 219 4.65 -7.47 -19.61
C GLN A 219 3.91 -6.19 -19.20
N TRP A 220 3.06 -6.21 -18.16
CA TRP A 220 2.37 -5.03 -17.67
C TRP A 220 3.32 -3.94 -17.19
N GLN A 221 4.36 -4.30 -16.43
CA GLN A 221 5.39 -3.36 -15.99
C GLN A 221 6.17 -2.77 -17.18
N SER A 222 6.46 -3.57 -18.20
CA SER A 222 7.19 -3.11 -19.39
C SER A 222 6.44 -2.02 -20.18
N TYR A 223 5.10 -2.06 -20.23
CA TYR A 223 4.27 -1.07 -20.91
C TYR A 223 4.34 0.33 -20.29
N VAL A 224 4.72 0.41 -19.02
CA VAL A 224 4.94 1.66 -18.28
C VAL A 224 6.43 1.94 -18.06
N HIS A 225 7.30 1.27 -18.81
CA HIS A 225 8.77 1.38 -18.73
C HIS A 225 9.38 0.96 -17.38
N TRP A 226 8.67 0.15 -16.60
CA TRP A 226 9.21 -0.48 -15.41
C TRP A 226 9.87 -1.80 -15.78
N ILE A 227 11.20 -1.84 -15.71
CA ILE A 227 11.96 -3.05 -16.06
C ILE A 227 11.91 -4.02 -14.87
N LEU A 228 11.31 -5.19 -15.11
CA LEU A 228 11.31 -6.33 -14.20
C LEU A 228 12.00 -7.51 -14.89
N ARG A 229 13.16 -7.93 -14.37
CA ARG A 229 13.88 -9.12 -14.85
C ARG A 229 13.63 -10.27 -13.89
N VAL A 230 13.49 -11.47 -14.43
CA VAL A 230 13.33 -12.70 -13.65
C VAL A 230 14.57 -13.56 -13.86
N ALA A 231 15.17 -14.01 -12.77
CA ALA A 231 16.33 -14.88 -12.76
C ALA A 231 16.08 -16.12 -11.89
N SER A 232 16.72 -17.23 -12.24
CA SER A 232 16.71 -18.45 -11.43
C SER A 232 17.88 -18.45 -10.46
N GLY A 233 17.68 -18.93 -9.23
CA GLY A 233 18.72 -18.97 -8.20
C GLY A 233 19.99 -19.76 -8.59
N ASP A 234 19.89 -20.63 -9.58
CA ASP A 234 21.04 -21.39 -10.11
C ASP A 234 21.98 -20.55 -10.98
N THR A 235 21.54 -19.39 -11.48
CA THR A 235 22.36 -18.48 -12.31
C THR A 235 23.28 -17.54 -11.52
N LEU A 236 23.36 -17.69 -10.19
CA LEU A 236 24.24 -16.89 -9.30
C LEU A 236 25.47 -17.66 -8.78
N LYS A 237 25.83 -18.79 -9.40
CA LYS A 237 27.08 -19.52 -9.13
C LYS A 237 28.12 -19.28 -10.22
#